data_AF-A0A3C0JN80-F1
#
_entry.id   AF-A0A3C0JN80-F1
#
_cell.length_a   1.000
_cell.length_b   1.000
_cell.length_c   1.000
_cell.angle_alpha   90.00
_cell.angle_beta   90.00
_cell.angle_gamma   90.00
#
_symmetry.space_group_name_H-M   'P 1'
#
loop_
_entity.id
_entity.type
_entity.pdbx_description
1 polymer ?
#
loop_
_entity_poly.entity_id
_entity_poly.type
_entity_poly.pdbx_seq_one_letter_code
_entity_poly.pdbx_strand_id
1 'polypeptide(L)'
;MIALSRLGYIIAVRRIVSGWWLELVLFAGILLAVSLLSSGVIFSNMLAEAALRHALTQATPEQANVWVRVFSGQDAPPTPRGRAAHYRANVEFSQDRIFERFKPYIKGQSRLMETSTFFFQGHPQLEVDNDIRPRGEVKYMTGLAPERSEMVRGRWPYTGPDDGTLDSERPLEVAIDVLGSQLLALDVGDRMEAVPAASFRDPPPIEVEIVG
;
A
#
# COMPACT_ATOMS: atom_id res chain seq x y z
N MET A 1 34.96 -13.51 -44.31
CA MET A 1 34.41 -12.37 -43.54
C MET A 1 35.46 -11.63 -42.68
N ILE A 2 36.41 -12.33 -42.04
CA ILE A 2 37.48 -11.71 -41.22
C ILE A 2 38.49 -10.89 -42.06
N ALA A 3 38.78 -11.30 -43.30
CA ALA A 3 39.71 -10.58 -44.17
C ALA A 3 39.15 -9.25 -44.71
N LEU A 4 37.86 -9.21 -45.06
CA LEU A 4 37.17 -7.99 -45.52
C LEU A 4 37.03 -6.94 -44.41
N SER A 5 36.74 -7.37 -43.17
CA SER A 5 36.68 -6.47 -42.01
C SER A 5 38.05 -5.91 -41.64
N ARG A 6 39.13 -6.71 -41.72
CA ARG A 6 40.51 -6.23 -41.55
C ARG A 6 40.91 -5.19 -42.61
N LEU A 7 40.60 -5.44 -43.88
CA LEU A 7 40.89 -4.50 -44.97
C LEU A 7 40.09 -3.20 -44.81
N GLY A 8 38.81 -3.29 -44.46
CA GLY A 8 37.98 -2.13 -44.14
C GLY A 8 38.51 -1.33 -42.96
N TYR A 9 38.96 -1.99 -41.89
CA TYR A 9 39.55 -1.34 -40.71
C TYR A 9 40.85 -0.59 -41.06
N ILE A 10 41.76 -1.20 -41.82
CA ILE A 10 43.03 -0.58 -42.22
C ILE A 10 42.77 0.69 -43.07
N ILE A 11 41.81 0.62 -44.00
CA ILE A 11 41.43 1.78 -44.83
C ILE A 11 40.79 2.88 -43.97
N ALA A 12 39.90 2.52 -43.03
CA ALA A 12 39.27 3.46 -42.11
C ALA A 12 40.31 4.18 -41.23
N VAL A 13 41.23 3.45 -40.61
CA VAL A 13 42.30 4.02 -39.78
C VAL A 13 43.20 4.94 -40.60
N ARG A 14 43.61 4.53 -41.80
CA ARG A 14 44.45 5.37 -42.67
C ARG A 14 43.73 6.65 -43.12
N ARG A 15 42.42 6.57 -43.35
CA ARG A 15 41.58 7.73 -43.66
C ARG A 15 41.45 8.68 -42.47
N ILE A 16 41.27 8.14 -41.26
CA ILE A 16 41.22 8.91 -40.02
C ILE A 16 42.54 9.65 -39.78
N VAL A 17 43.69 9.00 -40.00
CA VAL A 17 45.01 9.64 -39.86
C VAL A 17 45.24 10.72 -40.93
N SER A 18 44.80 10.50 -42.17
CA SER A 18 44.94 11.47 -43.27
C SER A 18 44.01 12.68 -43.09
N GLY A 19 42.77 12.46 -42.65
CA GLY A 19 41.74 13.47 -42.42
C GLY A 19 41.60 13.88 -40.95
N TRP A 20 42.68 13.80 -40.16
CA TRP A 20 42.62 13.88 -38.70
C TRP A 20 41.94 15.14 -38.14
N TRP A 21 42.06 16.28 -38.84
CA TRP A 21 41.41 17.53 -38.44
C TRP A 21 39.88 17.45 -38.54
N LEU A 22 39.34 16.85 -39.61
CA LEU A 22 37.90 16.69 -39.81
C LEU A 22 37.31 15.69 -38.81
N GLU A 23 38.03 14.60 -38.53
CA GLU A 23 37.62 13.60 -37.54
C GLU A 23 37.60 14.19 -36.11
N LEU A 24 38.55 15.08 -35.78
CA LEU A 24 38.59 15.75 -34.48
C LEU A 24 37.38 16.69 -34.31
N VAL A 25 37.03 17.46 -35.35
CA VAL A 25 35.83 18.31 -35.34
C VAL A 25 34.55 17.48 -35.20
N LEU A 26 34.45 16.37 -35.94
CA LEU A 26 33.32 15.45 -35.84
C LEU A 26 33.20 14.86 -34.43
N PHE A 27 34.30 14.39 -33.86
CA PHE A 27 34.35 13.84 -32.51
C PHE A 27 33.96 14.88 -31.46
N ALA A 28 34.47 16.11 -31.56
CA ALA A 28 34.09 17.20 -30.67
C ALA A 28 32.60 17.54 -30.76
N GLY A 29 32.03 17.57 -31.98
CA GLY A 29 30.60 17.79 -32.20
C GLY A 29 29.74 16.69 -31.58
N ILE A 30 30.11 15.42 -31.74
CA ILE A 30 29.42 14.28 -31.15
C ILE A 30 29.50 14.34 -29.62
N LEU A 31 30.69 14.58 -29.05
CA LEU A 31 30.87 14.71 -27.61
C LEU A 31 30.01 15.84 -27.02
N LEU A 32 29.96 16.98 -27.69
CA LEU A 32 29.16 18.12 -27.26
C LEU A 32 27.66 17.80 -27.31
N ALA A 33 27.18 17.16 -28.37
CA ALA A 33 25.79 16.73 -28.49
C ALA A 33 25.40 15.72 -27.38
N VAL A 34 26.24 14.70 -27.15
CA VAL A 34 26.02 13.70 -26.09
C VAL A 34 26.08 14.34 -24.70
N SER A 35 27.01 15.26 -24.47
CA SER A 35 27.13 15.98 -23.21
C SER A 35 25.89 16.82 -22.94
N LEU A 36 25.39 17.58 -23.92
CA LEU A 36 24.17 18.37 -23.79
C LEU A 36 22.94 17.49 -23.51
N LEU A 37 22.80 16.37 -24.23
CA LEU A 37 21.67 15.46 -24.07
C LEU A 37 21.70 14.78 -22.68
N SER A 38 22.87 14.36 -22.22
CA SER A 38 23.06 13.77 -20.89
C SER A 38 22.86 14.80 -19.77
N SER A 39 23.42 16.00 -19.94
CA SER A 39 23.33 17.11 -18.99
C SER A 39 21.88 17.51 -18.74
N GLY A 40 21.05 17.61 -19.78
CA GLY A 40 19.64 17.95 -19.64
C GLY A 40 18.87 16.98 -18.73
N VAL A 41 19.11 15.68 -18.87
CA VAL A 41 18.47 14.65 -18.03
C VAL A 41 18.95 14.74 -16.58
N ILE A 42 20.27 14.91 -16.38
CA ILE A 42 20.86 15.00 -15.04
C ILE A 42 20.38 16.25 -14.30
N PHE A 43 20.42 17.42 -14.95
CA PHE A 43 19.94 18.67 -14.34
C PHE A 43 18.44 18.64 -14.05
N SER A 44 17.63 18.08 -14.96
CA SER A 44 16.18 17.94 -14.74
C SER A 44 15.88 17.12 -13.48
N ASN A 45 16.55 15.98 -13.31
CA ASN A 45 16.37 15.14 -12.13
C ASN A 45 16.81 15.85 -10.84
N MET A 46 17.96 16.54 -10.85
CA MET A 46 18.42 17.31 -9.69
C MET A 46 17.47 18.46 -9.34
N LEU A 47 16.95 19.17 -10.35
CA LEU A 47 16.03 20.28 -10.14
C LEU A 47 14.66 19.79 -9.64
N ALA A 48 14.18 18.67 -10.15
CA ALA A 48 12.96 18.02 -9.66
C ALA A 48 13.10 17.56 -8.20
N GLU A 49 14.22 16.91 -7.85
CA GLU A 49 14.55 16.52 -6.47
C GLU A 49 14.63 17.74 -5.54
N ALA A 50 15.31 18.80 -5.96
CA ALA A 50 15.43 20.03 -5.17
C ALA A 50 14.09 20.74 -4.98
N ALA A 51 13.28 20.83 -6.04
CA ALA A 51 11.95 21.41 -5.99
C ALA A 51 11.02 20.58 -5.08
N LEU A 52 11.05 19.24 -5.17
CA LEU A 52 10.28 18.36 -4.31
C LEU A 52 10.68 18.53 -2.85
N ARG A 53 11.99 18.52 -2.55
CA ARG A 53 12.50 18.78 -1.20
C ARG A 53 12.02 20.11 -0.66
N HIS A 54 12.13 21.17 -1.46
CA HIS A 54 11.70 22.50 -1.08
C HIS A 54 10.18 22.59 -0.84
N ALA A 55 9.38 21.97 -1.70
CA ALA A 55 7.93 21.92 -1.55
C ALA A 55 7.53 21.15 -0.28
N LEU A 56 8.17 20.01 -0.01
CA LEU A 56 7.89 19.19 1.16
C LEU A 56 8.32 19.85 2.48
N THR A 57 9.38 20.67 2.47
CA THR A 57 9.79 21.41 3.69
C THR A 57 8.90 22.60 3.99
N GLN A 58 8.26 23.20 2.98
CA GLN A 58 7.32 24.30 3.15
C GLN A 58 5.87 23.85 3.37
N ALA A 59 5.52 22.63 2.96
CA ALA A 59 4.18 22.09 3.12
C ALA A 59 3.83 21.87 4.59
N THR A 60 2.58 22.14 4.95
CA THR A 60 2.02 21.74 6.24
C THR A 60 1.87 20.21 6.31
N PRO A 61 1.83 19.60 7.52
CA PRO A 61 1.63 18.16 7.65
C PRO A 61 0.39 17.64 6.90
N GLU A 62 -0.71 18.39 6.92
CA GLU A 62 -1.95 18.06 6.22
C GLU A 62 -1.78 17.99 4.69
N GLN A 63 -0.96 18.88 4.13
CA GLN A 63 -0.66 18.93 2.70
C GLN A 63 0.39 17.91 2.27
N ALA A 64 1.27 17.51 3.18
CA ALA A 64 2.33 16.52 2.91
C ALA A 64 1.87 15.07 3.11
N ASN A 65 0.71 14.85 3.74
CA ASN A 65 0.17 13.51 3.97
C ASN A 65 -0.36 12.90 2.66
N VAL A 66 0.20 11.76 2.28
CA VAL A 66 -0.20 11.01 1.08
C VAL A 66 -1.01 9.78 1.47
N TRP A 67 -2.16 9.61 0.83
CA TRP A 67 -3.05 8.47 1.06
C TRP A 67 -3.09 7.62 -0.20
N VAL A 68 -2.73 6.35 -0.05
CA VAL A 68 -2.85 5.36 -1.12
C VAL A 68 -3.95 4.41 -0.73
N ARG A 69 -5.01 4.36 -1.54
CA ARG A 69 -6.14 3.45 -1.32
C ARG A 69 -6.16 2.40 -2.41
N VAL A 70 -6.12 1.14 -2.00
CA VAL A 70 -6.28 -0.02 -2.88
C VAL A 70 -7.54 -0.76 -2.47
N PHE A 71 -8.40 -1.04 -3.44
CA PHE A 71 -9.65 -1.74 -3.20
C PHE A 71 -9.49 -3.21 -3.62
N SER A 72 -9.87 -4.13 -2.75
CA SER A 72 -10.02 -5.54 -3.11
C SER A 72 -11.48 -5.76 -3.50
N GLY A 73 -11.76 -5.69 -4.80
CA GLY A 73 -13.09 -5.87 -5.35
C GLY A 73 -13.50 -7.34 -5.52
N GLN A 74 -14.52 -7.58 -6.35
CA GLN A 74 -15.02 -8.93 -6.68
C GLN A 74 -14.05 -9.74 -7.55
N ASP A 75 -13.00 -9.11 -8.09
CA ASP A 75 -11.99 -9.77 -8.92
C ASP A 75 -11.07 -10.70 -8.11
N ALA A 76 -11.04 -10.54 -6.78
CA ALA A 76 -10.31 -11.46 -5.91
C ALA A 76 -11.04 -12.80 -5.83
N PRO A 77 -10.33 -13.94 -5.86
CA PRO A 77 -10.96 -15.25 -5.74
C PRO A 77 -11.78 -15.32 -4.44
N PRO A 78 -13.02 -15.86 -4.45
CA PRO A 78 -13.95 -15.78 -3.32
C PRO A 78 -13.54 -16.67 -2.13
N THR A 79 -12.38 -17.35 -2.21
CA THR A 79 -11.86 -18.19 -1.14
C THR A 79 -11.05 -17.35 -0.13
N PRO A 80 -11.03 -17.73 1.17
CA PRO A 80 -10.23 -17.03 2.18
C PRO A 80 -8.75 -16.91 1.80
N ARG A 81 -8.15 -18.02 1.32
CA ARG A 81 -6.76 -18.05 0.86
C ARG A 81 -6.51 -17.14 -0.35
N GLY A 82 -7.43 -17.12 -1.31
CA GLY A 82 -7.33 -16.27 -2.49
C GLY A 82 -7.40 -14.79 -2.13
N ARG A 83 -8.31 -14.40 -1.24
CA ARG A 83 -8.41 -13.03 -0.74
C ARG A 83 -7.21 -12.62 0.10
N ALA A 84 -6.69 -13.51 0.96
CA ALA A 84 -5.46 -13.27 1.72
C ALA A 84 -4.25 -13.07 0.79
N ALA A 85 -4.11 -13.88 -0.25
CA ALA A 85 -3.06 -13.72 -1.24
C ALA A 85 -3.19 -12.39 -2.02
N HIS A 86 -4.40 -12.03 -2.43
CA HIS A 86 -4.66 -10.75 -3.11
C HIS A 86 -4.36 -9.55 -2.20
N TYR A 87 -4.75 -9.62 -0.92
CA TYR A 87 -4.40 -8.62 0.07
C TYR A 87 -2.89 -8.48 0.24
N ARG A 88 -2.15 -9.60 0.39
CA ARG A 88 -0.68 -9.57 0.48
C ARG A 88 -0.04 -8.96 -0.76
N ALA A 89 -0.48 -9.32 -1.96
CA ALA A 89 0.02 -8.73 -3.20
C ALA A 89 -0.19 -7.20 -3.25
N ASN A 90 -1.33 -6.70 -2.75
CA ASN A 90 -1.61 -5.26 -2.67
C ASN A 90 -0.73 -4.55 -1.64
N VAL A 91 -0.47 -5.21 -0.50
CA VAL A 91 0.46 -4.72 0.52
C VAL A 91 1.88 -4.63 -0.04
N GLU A 92 2.37 -5.70 -0.67
CA GLU A 92 3.69 -5.77 -1.30
C GLU A 92 3.83 -4.72 -2.41
N PHE A 93 2.82 -4.59 -3.28
CA PHE A 93 2.80 -3.54 -4.30
C PHE A 93 2.92 -2.14 -3.69
N SER A 94 2.14 -1.84 -2.66
CA SER A 94 2.16 -0.53 -2.01
C SER A 94 3.51 -0.26 -1.32
N GLN A 95 4.10 -1.28 -0.70
CA GLN A 95 5.39 -1.19 -0.04
C GLN A 95 6.52 -0.97 -1.06
N ASP A 96 6.64 -1.85 -2.05
CA ASP A 96 7.80 -1.90 -2.95
C ASP A 96 7.74 -0.82 -4.04
N ARG A 97 6.54 -0.52 -4.55
CA ARG A 97 6.39 0.43 -5.66
C ARG A 97 6.18 1.86 -5.22
N ILE A 98 5.58 2.06 -4.05
CA ILE A 98 5.25 3.40 -3.58
C ILE A 98 6.16 3.77 -2.42
N PHE A 99 6.06 3.07 -1.29
CA PHE A 99 6.75 3.48 -0.07
C PHE A 99 8.27 3.53 -0.24
N GLU A 100 8.91 2.48 -0.76
CA GLU A 100 10.37 2.44 -0.90
C GLU A 100 10.92 3.55 -1.81
N ARG A 101 10.15 4.03 -2.79
CA ARG A 101 10.57 5.17 -3.65
C ARG A 101 10.54 6.51 -2.91
N PHE A 102 9.59 6.68 -1.99
CA PHE A 102 9.41 7.92 -1.24
C PHE A 102 10.03 7.88 0.16
N LYS A 103 10.65 6.76 0.54
CA LYS A 103 11.27 6.53 1.85
C LYS A 103 12.15 7.68 2.36
N PRO A 104 12.98 8.36 1.53
CA PRO A 104 13.78 9.49 2.02
C PRO A 104 12.94 10.69 2.50
N TYR A 105 11.68 10.77 2.11
CA TYR A 105 10.76 11.86 2.38
C TYR A 105 9.69 11.52 3.43
N ILE A 106 9.52 10.24 3.76
CA ILE A 106 8.45 9.79 4.66
C ILE A 106 8.96 9.75 6.11
N LYS A 107 8.21 10.42 7.00
CA LYS A 107 8.49 10.41 8.45
C LYS A 107 7.80 9.27 9.19
N GLY A 108 6.71 8.76 8.65
CA GLY A 108 5.92 7.70 9.28
C GLY A 108 5.00 7.03 8.27
N GLN A 109 4.71 5.76 8.51
CA GLN A 109 3.80 4.96 7.71
C GLN A 109 2.74 4.39 8.62
N SER A 110 1.48 4.42 8.17
CA SER A 110 0.42 3.67 8.79
C SER A 110 -0.42 3.03 7.70
N ARG A 111 -0.76 1.77 7.93
CA ARG A 111 -1.61 0.98 7.05
C ARG A 111 -2.95 0.83 7.72
N LEU A 112 -3.99 1.23 7.01
CA LEU A 112 -5.38 1.07 7.39
C LEU A 112 -6.02 0.04 6.47
N MET A 113 -6.65 -0.96 7.06
CA MET A 113 -7.52 -1.92 6.39
C MET A 113 -8.94 -1.72 6.93
N GLU A 114 -9.90 -1.59 6.02
CA GLU A 114 -11.32 -1.45 6.34
C GLU A 114 -12.06 -2.55 5.59
N THR A 115 -12.90 -3.30 6.29
CA THR A 115 -13.80 -4.27 5.66
C THR A 115 -15.00 -3.56 5.04
N SER A 116 -15.76 -4.28 4.20
CA SER A 116 -17.13 -3.89 3.93
C SER A 116 -17.96 -3.90 5.22
N THR A 117 -19.09 -3.21 5.19
CA THR A 117 -20.05 -3.17 6.29
C THR A 117 -20.58 -4.57 6.62
N PHE A 118 -20.69 -4.85 7.92
CA PHE A 118 -21.33 -6.01 8.52
C PHE A 118 -22.63 -5.62 9.20
N PHE A 119 -23.58 -6.54 9.23
CA PHE A 119 -24.70 -6.57 10.16
C PHE A 119 -24.30 -7.34 11.41
N PHE A 120 -24.71 -6.88 12.57
CA PHE A 120 -24.47 -7.57 13.84
C PHE A 120 -25.73 -8.29 14.33
N GLN A 121 -25.57 -9.44 14.98
CA GLN A 121 -26.63 -10.32 15.47
C GLN A 121 -26.22 -11.02 16.78
N GLY A 122 -27.13 -11.75 17.42
CA GLY A 122 -26.86 -12.51 18.65
C GLY A 122 -27.26 -11.80 19.95
N HIS A 123 -27.81 -10.59 19.85
CA HIS A 123 -28.37 -9.85 20.99
C HIS A 123 -29.69 -9.18 20.62
N PRO A 124 -30.66 -9.07 21.54
CA PRO A 124 -31.97 -8.47 21.28
C PRO A 124 -31.90 -7.05 20.69
N GLN A 125 -30.94 -6.23 21.14
CA GLN A 125 -30.75 -4.87 20.64
C GLN A 125 -30.14 -4.79 19.23
N LEU A 126 -29.60 -5.89 18.70
CA LEU A 126 -29.03 -5.98 17.35
C LEU A 126 -30.04 -6.56 16.36
N GLU A 127 -31.04 -7.29 16.84
CA GLU A 127 -32.07 -7.98 16.06
C GLU A 127 -33.29 -7.10 15.76
N VAL A 128 -33.04 -5.84 15.41
CA VAL A 128 -34.08 -4.87 15.07
C VAL A 128 -34.36 -4.83 13.56
N ASP A 129 -35.41 -4.10 13.19
CA ASP A 129 -35.79 -3.84 11.81
C ASP A 129 -34.62 -3.27 11.00
N ASN A 130 -34.54 -3.64 9.73
CA ASN A 130 -33.38 -3.38 8.88
C ASN A 130 -33.01 -1.88 8.77
N ASP A 131 -33.98 -0.99 8.89
CA ASP A 131 -33.80 0.47 8.78
C ASP A 131 -33.08 1.07 10.00
N ILE A 132 -33.20 0.43 11.16
CA ILE A 132 -32.56 0.85 12.42
C ILE A 132 -31.49 -0.15 12.89
N ARG A 133 -31.24 -1.21 12.12
CA ARG A 133 -30.27 -2.25 12.47
C ARG A 133 -28.85 -1.68 12.52
N PRO A 134 -28.12 -1.86 13.64
CA PRO A 134 -26.73 -1.45 13.74
C PRO A 134 -25.87 -2.12 12.67
N ARG A 135 -24.99 -1.32 12.07
CA ARG A 135 -24.07 -1.74 11.02
C ARG A 135 -22.70 -1.14 11.31
N GLY A 136 -21.66 -1.90 11.02
CA GLY A 136 -20.30 -1.45 11.30
C GLY A 136 -19.28 -2.11 10.39
N GLU A 137 -18.09 -1.52 10.35
CA GLU A 137 -16.94 -2.06 9.64
C GLU A 137 -15.94 -2.56 10.68
N VAL A 138 -15.20 -3.61 10.33
CA VAL A 138 -14.01 -3.99 11.10
C VAL A 138 -12.83 -3.23 10.51
N LYS A 139 -12.11 -2.53 11.37
CA LYS A 139 -10.94 -1.73 10.98
C LYS A 139 -9.69 -2.27 11.64
N TYR A 140 -8.62 -2.30 10.87
CA TYR A 140 -7.27 -2.62 11.36
C TYR A 140 -6.34 -1.48 10.98
N MET A 141 -5.55 -1.00 11.95
CA MET A 141 -4.54 0.02 11.69
C MET A 141 -3.22 -0.30 12.39
N THR A 142 -2.12 -0.27 11.63
CA THR A 142 -0.78 -0.43 12.20
C THR A 142 -0.43 0.78 13.08
N GLY A 143 0.12 0.53 14.27
CA GLY A 143 0.49 1.60 15.21
C GLY A 143 -0.72 2.26 15.88
N LEU A 144 -1.90 1.64 15.83
CA LEU A 144 -3.06 2.06 16.63
C LEU A 144 -2.71 1.92 18.12
N ALA A 145 -2.30 0.72 18.53
CA ALA A 145 -1.92 0.42 19.89
C ALA A 145 -0.40 0.23 20.04
N PRO A 146 0.22 0.72 21.13
CA PRO A 146 -0.33 1.61 22.17
C PRO A 146 -0.17 3.11 21.87
N GLU A 147 0.38 3.47 20.71
CA GLU A 147 0.85 4.83 20.43
C GLU A 147 -0.28 5.85 20.19
N ARG A 148 -1.46 5.39 19.73
CA ARG A 148 -2.56 6.25 19.29
C ARG A 148 -3.90 5.91 19.96
N SER A 149 -3.93 4.88 20.79
CA SER A 149 -5.11 4.45 21.53
C SER A 149 -4.74 3.93 22.91
N GLU A 150 -5.62 4.18 23.88
CA GLU A 150 -5.51 3.69 25.24
C GLU A 150 -6.55 2.59 25.46
N MET A 151 -6.10 1.45 26.02
CA MET A 151 -6.99 0.35 26.39
C MET A 151 -7.62 0.66 27.74
N VAL A 152 -8.94 0.89 27.76
CA VAL A 152 -9.65 1.24 28.99
C VAL A 152 -9.98 -0.01 29.82
N ARG A 153 -10.37 -1.11 29.17
CA ARG A 153 -10.68 -2.40 29.82
C ARG A 153 -10.32 -3.55 28.90
N GLY A 154 -10.07 -4.73 29.45
CA GLY A 154 -9.79 -5.92 28.65
C GLY A 154 -8.37 -5.92 28.08
N ARG A 155 -8.23 -6.30 26.81
CA ARG A 155 -6.95 -6.54 26.14
C ARG A 155 -7.07 -6.33 24.63
N TRP A 156 -5.91 -6.16 23.98
CA TRP A 156 -5.87 -6.10 22.52
C TRP A 156 -6.21 -7.47 21.88
N PRO A 157 -6.88 -7.49 20.73
CA PRO A 157 -7.13 -8.70 19.94
C PRO A 157 -5.84 -9.43 19.54
N TYR A 158 -5.93 -10.75 19.33
CA TYR A 158 -4.80 -11.50 18.77
C TYR A 158 -4.45 -11.03 17.36
N THR A 159 -3.18 -11.19 17.00
CA THR A 159 -2.74 -11.10 15.60
C THR A 159 -2.72 -12.50 15.01
N GLY A 160 -3.50 -12.72 13.95
CA GLY A 160 -3.53 -14.01 13.24
C GLY A 160 -2.23 -14.28 12.47
N PRO A 161 -2.02 -15.51 11.99
CA PRO A 161 -0.85 -15.84 11.18
C PRO A 161 -0.86 -15.09 9.83
N ASP A 162 0.31 -14.64 9.38
CA ASP A 162 0.50 -13.85 8.15
C ASP A 162 0.10 -14.59 6.86
N ASP A 163 -0.01 -15.92 6.93
CA ASP A 163 -0.37 -16.78 5.80
C ASP A 163 -1.87 -16.75 5.47
N GLY A 164 -2.70 -16.12 6.31
CA GLY A 164 -4.15 -16.03 6.12
C GLY A 164 -4.85 -17.36 6.39
N THR A 165 -4.23 -18.27 7.14
CA THR A 165 -4.94 -19.41 7.72
C THR A 165 -5.90 -18.90 8.77
N LEU A 166 -7.19 -19.06 8.48
CA LEU A 166 -8.24 -18.84 9.47
C LEU A 166 -8.26 -20.06 10.38
N ASP A 167 -8.06 -19.83 11.67
CA ASP A 167 -8.45 -20.79 12.68
C ASP A 167 -9.97 -20.68 12.83
N SER A 168 -10.71 -21.46 12.03
CA SER A 168 -12.17 -21.40 11.98
C SER A 168 -12.84 -21.73 13.32
N GLU A 169 -12.10 -22.29 14.29
CA GLU A 169 -12.60 -22.59 15.62
C GLU A 169 -12.47 -21.42 16.59
N ARG A 170 -11.73 -20.36 16.21
CA ARG A 170 -11.50 -19.20 17.07
C ARG A 170 -12.34 -18.00 16.60
N PRO A 171 -13.11 -17.35 17.50
CA PRO A 171 -13.89 -16.17 17.14
C PRO A 171 -12.97 -15.02 16.77
N LEU A 172 -13.46 -14.13 15.90
CA LEU A 172 -12.80 -12.88 15.59
C LEU A 172 -12.79 -11.99 16.83
N GLU A 173 -11.62 -11.78 17.42
CA GLU A 173 -11.49 -10.85 18.53
C GLU A 173 -11.46 -9.40 18.02
N VAL A 174 -12.27 -8.54 18.63
CA VAL A 174 -12.30 -7.10 18.32
C VAL A 174 -12.15 -6.27 19.58
N ALA A 175 -11.61 -5.06 19.41
CA ALA A 175 -11.73 -4.02 20.40
C ALA A 175 -12.69 -2.95 19.89
N ILE A 176 -13.55 -2.43 20.76
CA ILE A 176 -14.54 -1.41 20.41
C ILE A 176 -14.22 -0.10 21.11
N ASP A 177 -14.50 1.02 20.45
CA ASP A 177 -14.33 2.32 21.10
C ASP A 177 -15.45 2.58 22.11
N VAL A 178 -15.23 3.53 23.02
CA VAL A 178 -16.18 3.85 24.09
C VAL A 178 -17.56 4.24 23.53
N LEU A 179 -17.60 4.95 22.40
CA LEU A 179 -18.86 5.31 21.75
C LEU A 179 -19.54 4.07 21.13
N GLY A 180 -18.79 3.21 20.43
CA GLY A 180 -19.29 1.96 19.89
C GLY A 180 -19.89 1.04 20.96
N SER A 181 -19.21 0.90 22.10
CA SER A 181 -19.72 0.14 23.27
C SER A 181 -21.05 0.71 23.77
N GLN A 182 -21.15 2.02 23.92
CA GLN A 182 -22.39 2.67 24.39
C GLN A 182 -23.54 2.54 23.40
N LEU A 183 -23.26 2.67 22.10
CA LEU A 183 -24.29 2.59 21.05
C LEU A 183 -24.80 1.17 20.84
N LEU A 184 -23.92 0.17 20.92
CA LEU A 184 -24.30 -1.24 20.78
C LEU A 184 -24.81 -1.85 22.10
N ALA A 185 -24.59 -1.16 23.22
CA ALA A 185 -24.82 -1.67 24.57
C ALA A 185 -24.15 -3.04 24.77
N LEU A 186 -22.90 -3.16 24.32
CA LEU A 186 -22.04 -4.33 24.47
C LEU A 186 -20.76 -3.94 25.22
N ASP A 187 -20.25 -4.84 26.05
CA ASP A 187 -19.04 -4.66 26.87
C ASP A 187 -18.04 -5.80 26.61
N VAL A 188 -16.87 -5.70 27.24
CA VAL A 188 -15.82 -6.72 27.16
C VAL A 188 -16.34 -8.06 27.68
N GLY A 189 -16.15 -9.11 26.88
CA GLY A 189 -16.62 -10.48 27.12
C GLY A 189 -17.89 -10.84 26.36
N ASP A 190 -18.59 -9.85 25.79
CA ASP A 190 -19.77 -10.13 24.96
C ASP A 190 -19.37 -10.73 23.61
N ARG A 191 -20.21 -11.66 23.14
CA ARG A 191 -20.08 -12.30 21.83
C ARG A 191 -21.23 -11.92 20.93
N MET A 192 -20.95 -11.69 19.66
CA MET A 192 -21.95 -11.37 18.65
C MET A 192 -21.61 -12.07 17.34
N GLU A 193 -22.56 -12.13 16.42
CA GLU A 193 -22.34 -12.63 15.06
C GLU A 193 -22.28 -11.46 14.07
N ALA A 194 -21.31 -11.50 13.15
CA ALA A 194 -21.17 -10.53 12.08
C ALA A 194 -21.49 -11.18 10.72
N VAL A 195 -22.44 -10.60 9.99
CA VAL A 195 -22.89 -11.07 8.68
C VAL A 195 -22.55 -10.02 7.62
N PRO A 196 -21.77 -10.35 6.56
CA PRO A 196 -21.44 -9.41 5.50
C PRO A 196 -22.67 -8.78 4.86
N ALA A 197 -22.74 -7.45 4.79
CA ALA A 197 -23.88 -6.74 4.21
C ALA A 197 -23.90 -6.78 2.67
N ALA A 198 -22.79 -7.13 2.04
CA ALA A 198 -22.66 -7.17 0.59
C ALA A 198 -21.96 -8.45 0.11
N SER A 199 -22.43 -8.95 -1.04
CA SER A 199 -21.72 -9.85 -1.97
C SER A 199 -21.90 -11.37 -1.85
N PHE A 200 -22.73 -11.91 -0.95
CA PHE A 200 -22.92 -13.37 -0.87
C PHE A 200 -24.41 -13.76 -0.79
N ARG A 201 -24.77 -14.86 -1.47
CA ARG A 201 -25.97 -15.63 -1.12
C ARG A 201 -25.58 -16.47 0.10
N ASP A 202 -26.25 -16.26 1.24
CA ASP A 202 -25.99 -16.92 2.53
C ASP A 202 -24.51 -16.91 2.94
N PRO A 203 -23.90 -15.73 3.19
CA PRO A 203 -22.58 -15.71 3.80
C PRO A 203 -22.64 -16.37 5.19
N PRO A 204 -21.66 -17.22 5.54
CA PRO A 204 -21.60 -17.78 6.89
C PRO A 204 -21.42 -16.64 7.91
N PRO A 205 -22.15 -16.68 9.04
CA PRO A 205 -21.91 -15.74 10.13
C PRO A 205 -20.50 -15.93 10.66
N ILE A 206 -19.88 -14.83 11.09
CA ILE A 206 -18.58 -14.82 11.74
C ILE A 206 -18.83 -14.56 13.22
N GLU A 207 -18.41 -15.48 14.08
CA GLU A 207 -18.43 -15.22 15.52
C GLU A 207 -17.40 -14.14 15.87
N VAL A 208 -17.83 -13.15 16.65
CA VAL A 208 -17.04 -12.02 17.10
C VAL A 208 -17.06 -11.96 18.61
N GLU A 209 -15.90 -11.80 19.24
CA GLU A 209 -15.76 -11.61 20.69
C GLU A 209 -15.17 -10.23 20.97
N ILE A 210 -15.82 -9.44 21.82
CA ILE A 210 -15.31 -8.14 22.26
C ILE A 210 -14.33 -8.39 23.41
N VAL A 211 -13.06 -8.11 23.19
CA VAL A 211 -11.99 -8.40 24.17
C VAL A 211 -11.40 -7.16 24.81
N GLY A 212 -11.73 -5.96 24.32
CA GLY A 212 -11.23 -4.69 24.82
C GLY A 212 -11.93 -3.46 24.24
#